data_AF-A0AAW6M8P5-F1
#
_entry.id   AF-A0AAW6M8P5-F1
#
_cell.length_a   1.000
_cell.length_b   1.000
_cell.length_c   1.000
_cell.angle_alpha   90.00
_cell.angle_beta   90.00
_cell.angle_gamma   90.00
#
_symmetry.space_group_name_H-M   'P 1'
#
loop_
_entity.id
_entity.type
_entity.pdbx_description
1 polymer ?
#
loop_
_entity_poly.entity_id
_entity_poly.type
_entity_poly.pdbx_seq_one_letter_code
_entity_poly.pdbx_strand_id
1 'polypeptide(L)'
;MFVLLAFFPLLLWAEGEGSNKVTTYEVSGTYTYSTDPNHSTYNLPTSGSLDLRKMAFTMCITLDNLPDGMYYEWKLNSGDGSYTFQPQPNNSRICYMGFNGDTNYLNFSIIICKGDTHVLERTFNVRLFNWIN
;
A
#
# COMPACT_ATOMS: atom_id res chain seq x y z
N MET A 1 67.01 31.01 13.60
CA MET A 1 66.68 29.59 13.35
C MET A 1 65.16 29.49 13.20
N PHE A 2 64.71 28.81 12.15
CA PHE A 2 63.35 28.84 11.58
C PHE A 2 62.26 28.27 12.50
N VAL A 3 61.05 28.79 12.34
CA VAL A 3 59.76 28.37 12.92
C VAL A 3 59.16 27.19 12.14
N LEU A 4 58.56 26.21 12.81
CA LEU A 4 57.53 25.27 12.29
C LEU A 4 56.68 24.81 13.51
N LEU A 5 55.41 25.23 13.71
CA LEU A 5 54.15 24.66 13.17
C LEU A 5 54.23 23.12 13.09
N ALA A 6 53.36 22.28 13.63
CA ALA A 6 52.01 22.33 14.21
C ALA A 6 51.82 20.92 14.88
N PHE A 7 50.84 20.58 15.72
CA PHE A 7 49.42 20.43 15.46
C PHE A 7 48.78 19.99 16.78
N PHE A 8 47.71 20.66 17.20
CA PHE A 8 46.76 20.14 18.17
C PHE A 8 46.12 18.85 17.61
N PRO A 9 46.06 17.73 18.34
CA PRO A 9 45.03 16.75 18.09
C PRO A 9 43.74 17.30 18.73
N LEU A 10 43.02 18.13 17.96
CA LEU A 10 41.60 18.31 18.17
C LEU A 10 40.97 16.92 18.05
N LEU A 11 40.52 16.40 19.19
CA LEU A 11 39.49 15.37 19.26
C LEU A 11 38.23 15.93 18.61
N LEU A 12 38.21 15.94 17.27
CA LEU A 12 37.01 16.09 16.49
C LEU A 12 36.28 14.76 16.61
N TRP A 13 35.47 14.71 17.65
CA TRP A 13 34.33 13.84 17.78
C TRP A 13 33.47 14.06 16.54
N ALA A 14 33.71 13.24 15.52
CA ALA A 14 32.76 13.07 14.44
C ALA A 14 31.62 12.22 14.99
N GLU A 15 30.77 12.80 15.84
CA GLU A 15 29.38 12.42 15.81
C GLU A 15 28.89 12.82 14.42
N GLY A 16 29.02 11.88 13.48
CA GLY A 16 28.14 11.87 12.35
C GLY A 16 26.75 11.76 12.94
N GLU A 17 26.07 12.89 13.08
CA GLU A 17 24.63 12.95 13.16
C GLU A 17 24.11 12.29 11.89
N GLY A 18 24.03 10.96 11.92
CA GLY A 18 23.21 10.19 11.02
C GLY A 18 21.82 10.71 11.25
N SER A 19 21.43 11.71 10.46
CA SER A 19 20.03 12.08 10.27
C SER A 19 19.32 10.76 10.04
N ASN A 20 18.61 10.27 11.06
CA ASN A 20 17.72 9.15 10.93
C ASN A 20 16.66 9.62 9.96
N LYS A 21 16.92 9.43 8.67
CA LYS A 21 15.99 9.73 7.60
C LYS A 21 14.87 8.72 7.80
N VAL A 22 13.87 9.14 8.57
CA VAL A 22 12.64 8.37 8.79
C VAL A 22 12.08 8.16 7.39
N THR A 23 12.29 6.96 6.87
CA THR A 23 11.72 6.58 5.59
C THR A 23 10.28 6.21 5.90
N THR A 24 9.37 7.15 5.68
CA THR A 24 7.94 6.89 5.82
C THR A 24 7.52 6.06 4.62
N TYR A 25 7.16 4.80 4.84
CA TYR A 25 6.55 3.96 3.83
C TYR A 25 5.05 4.26 3.77
N GLU A 26 4.49 4.30 2.57
CA GLU A 26 3.06 4.48 2.36
C GLU A 26 2.56 3.49 1.30
N VAL A 27 1.35 2.97 1.51
CA VAL A 27 0.62 2.24 0.47
C VAL A 27 -0.11 3.25 -0.40
N SER A 28 0.29 3.38 -1.66
CA SER A 28 -0.36 4.26 -2.64
C SER A 28 -0.60 3.51 -3.95
N GLY A 29 -1.53 4.03 -4.74
CA GLY A 29 -1.91 3.43 -6.00
C GLY A 29 -3.28 3.89 -6.45
N THR A 30 -3.89 3.12 -7.34
CA THR A 30 -5.18 3.41 -7.92
C THR A 30 -6.08 2.18 -7.93
N TYR A 31 -7.38 2.40 -8.14
CA TYR A 31 -8.32 1.34 -8.41
C TYR A 31 -9.28 1.70 -9.54
N THR A 32 -9.78 0.67 -10.21
CA THR A 32 -10.84 0.73 -11.21
C THR A 32 -11.89 -0.32 -10.88
N TYR A 33 -13.12 -0.14 -11.35
CA TYR A 33 -14.17 -1.16 -11.23
C TYR A 33 -15.08 -1.15 -12.46
N SER A 34 -15.55 -2.34 -12.86
CA SER A 34 -16.17 -2.58 -14.17
C SER A 34 -17.54 -1.94 -14.36
N THR A 35 -18.18 -1.48 -13.29
CA THR A 35 -19.51 -0.85 -13.32
C THR A 35 -19.46 0.66 -13.22
N ASP A 36 -18.27 1.27 -13.19
CA ASP A 36 -18.14 2.71 -13.39
C ASP A 36 -18.50 3.05 -14.85
N PRO A 37 -19.58 3.82 -15.12
CA PRO A 37 -19.95 4.20 -16.48
C PRO A 37 -18.83 4.98 -17.19
N ASN A 38 -17.98 5.67 -16.44
CA ASN A 38 -16.92 6.51 -16.99
C ASN A 38 -15.58 5.78 -17.16
N HIS A 39 -15.46 4.52 -16.72
CA HIS A 39 -14.21 3.75 -16.73
C HIS A 39 -13.02 4.54 -16.14
N SER A 40 -13.29 5.32 -15.10
CA SER A 40 -12.33 6.20 -14.46
C SER A 40 -11.35 5.41 -13.61
N THR A 41 -10.19 6.03 -13.38
CA THR A 41 -9.20 5.54 -12.42
C THR A 41 -9.25 6.43 -11.18
N TYR A 42 -9.39 5.82 -10.02
CA TYR A 42 -9.52 6.52 -8.74
C TYR A 42 -8.28 6.28 -7.90
N ASN A 43 -7.86 7.28 -7.13
CA ASN A 43 -6.77 7.10 -6.17
C ASN A 43 -7.23 6.16 -5.05
N LEU A 44 -6.35 5.23 -4.69
CA LEU A 44 -6.56 4.39 -3.51
C LEU A 44 -6.50 5.30 -2.27
N PRO A 45 -7.52 5.28 -1.40
CA PRO A 45 -7.55 6.16 -0.24
C PRO A 45 -6.40 5.83 0.72
N THR A 46 -5.81 6.89 1.30
CA THR A 46 -4.69 6.76 2.24
C THR A 46 -5.12 6.26 3.62
N SER A 47 -6.42 6.31 3.91
CA SER A 47 -7.05 5.74 5.09
C SER A 47 -8.55 5.51 4.85
N GLY A 48 -9.15 4.59 5.62
CA GLY A 48 -10.61 4.42 5.65
C GLY A 48 -11.13 3.28 4.77
N SER A 49 -12.25 3.53 4.10
CA SER A 49 -13.00 2.53 3.32
C SER A 49 -13.25 2.98 1.89
N LEU A 50 -13.40 2.00 1.01
CA LEU A 50 -13.92 2.13 -0.33
C LEU A 50 -15.41 1.83 -0.29
N ASP A 51 -16.23 2.89 -0.30
CA ASP A 51 -17.68 2.75 -0.25
C ASP A 51 -18.23 2.72 -1.68
N LEU A 52 -18.72 1.55 -2.10
CA LEU A 52 -19.24 1.32 -3.44
C LEU A 52 -20.68 0.84 -3.40
N ARG A 53 -21.37 0.97 -4.54
CA ARG A 53 -22.73 0.47 -4.69
C ARG A 53 -22.71 -1.06 -4.76
N LYS A 54 -23.59 -1.70 -3.98
CA LYS A 54 -23.77 -3.16 -3.99
C LYS A 54 -24.38 -3.61 -5.32
N MET A 55 -23.60 -4.38 -6.08
CA MET A 55 -23.98 -5.04 -7.34
C MET A 55 -22.89 -6.04 -7.74
N ALA A 56 -23.08 -6.76 -8.85
CA ALA A 56 -22.04 -7.61 -9.42
C ALA A 56 -21.02 -6.75 -10.21
N PHE A 57 -19.74 -6.84 -9.88
CA PHE A 57 -18.66 -6.15 -10.59
C PHE A 57 -17.28 -6.73 -10.27
N THR A 58 -16.30 -6.38 -11.10
CA THR A 58 -14.87 -6.64 -10.81
C THR A 58 -14.15 -5.34 -10.50
N MET A 59 -13.29 -5.35 -9.50
CA MET A 59 -12.36 -4.28 -9.13
C MET A 59 -10.92 -4.71 -9.40
N CYS A 60 -10.10 -3.77 -9.84
CA CYS A 60 -8.65 -3.91 -9.90
C CYS A 60 -8.01 -2.85 -9.00
N ILE A 61 -7.09 -3.23 -8.12
CA ILE A 61 -6.19 -2.30 -7.44
C ILE A 61 -4.80 -2.45 -8.05
N THR A 62 -4.20 -1.32 -8.44
CA THR A 62 -2.82 -1.23 -8.94
C THR A 62 -2.01 -0.30 -8.04
N LEU A 63 -1.04 -0.86 -7.34
CA LEU A 63 -0.17 -0.13 -6.41
C LEU A 63 0.98 0.57 -7.13
N ASP A 64 1.53 1.61 -6.52
CA ASP A 64 2.72 2.30 -7.04
C ASP A 64 3.98 1.45 -6.89
N ASN A 65 5.05 1.82 -7.61
CA ASN A 65 6.34 1.15 -7.48
C ASN A 65 6.93 1.39 -6.09
N LEU A 66 7.50 0.32 -5.52
CA LEU A 66 8.29 0.41 -4.31
C LEU A 66 9.78 0.59 -4.65
N PRO A 67 10.60 1.04 -3.69
CA PRO A 67 12.06 0.99 -3.80
C PRO A 67 12.57 -0.44 -4.07
N ASP A 68 13.76 -0.53 -4.67
CA ASP A 68 14.39 -1.80 -5.00
C ASP A 68 14.53 -2.73 -3.77
N GLY A 69 14.24 -4.02 -3.99
CA GLY A 69 14.28 -5.05 -2.94
C GLY A 69 13.07 -5.08 -2.01
N MET A 70 12.04 -4.25 -2.27
CA MET A 70 10.76 -4.31 -1.58
C MET A 70 9.66 -4.85 -2.48
N TYR A 71 8.66 -5.47 -1.86
CA TYR A 71 7.51 -6.02 -2.55
C TYR A 71 6.26 -5.91 -1.69
N TYR A 72 5.08 -6.03 -2.31
CA TYR A 72 3.83 -6.07 -1.59
C TYR A 72 3.40 -7.51 -1.30
N GLU A 73 2.78 -7.71 -0.14
CA GLU A 73 1.97 -8.89 0.14
C GLU A 73 0.51 -8.49 0.34
N TRP A 74 -0.37 -9.38 -0.07
CA TRP A 74 -1.81 -9.20 0.04
C TRP A 74 -2.37 -10.23 1.00
N LYS A 75 -3.11 -9.77 2.00
CA LYS A 75 -3.70 -10.63 3.01
C LYS A 75 -5.21 -10.39 3.06
N LEU A 76 -5.97 -11.43 2.73
CA LEU A 76 -7.40 -11.43 3.01
C LEU A 76 -7.61 -11.62 4.52
N ASN A 77 -8.30 -10.67 5.16
CA ASN A 77 -8.55 -10.73 6.60
C ASN A 77 -9.94 -11.27 6.90
N SER A 78 -10.97 -10.72 6.24
CA SER A 78 -12.36 -11.18 6.38
C SER A 78 -13.22 -10.65 5.22
N GLY A 79 -14.40 -11.21 5.05
CA GLY A 79 -15.39 -10.76 4.08
C GLY A 79 -16.66 -11.59 4.20
N ASP A 80 -17.72 -11.16 3.54
CA ASP A 80 -18.99 -11.88 3.51
C ASP A 80 -19.56 -12.02 2.09
N GLY A 81 -20.60 -12.86 1.98
CA GLY A 81 -21.20 -13.19 0.69
C GLY A 81 -20.22 -13.94 -0.22
N SER A 82 -20.33 -13.70 -1.52
CA SER A 82 -19.55 -14.41 -2.54
C SER A 82 -18.65 -13.44 -3.29
N TYR A 83 -17.36 -13.50 -2.97
CA TYR A 83 -16.33 -12.67 -3.57
C TYR A 83 -15.14 -13.52 -4.02
N THR A 84 -14.34 -12.93 -4.91
CA THR A 84 -12.98 -13.42 -5.20
C THR A 84 -11.97 -12.37 -4.75
N PHE A 85 -10.83 -12.83 -4.25
CA PHE A 85 -9.68 -12.00 -3.87
C PHE A 85 -8.44 -12.64 -4.49
N GLN A 86 -7.89 -11.99 -5.51
CA GLN A 86 -6.88 -12.60 -6.37
C GLN A 86 -5.67 -11.67 -6.57
N PRO A 87 -4.72 -11.68 -5.61
CA PRO A 87 -3.39 -11.14 -5.81
C PRO A 87 -2.72 -11.81 -7.01
N GLN A 88 -2.00 -11.05 -7.83
CA GLN A 88 -1.39 -11.58 -9.05
C GLN A 88 -0.01 -12.21 -8.77
N PRO A 89 0.21 -13.47 -9.18
CA PRO A 89 1.41 -14.23 -8.78
C PRO A 89 2.72 -13.62 -9.32
N ASN A 90 2.66 -12.97 -10.48
CA ASN A 90 3.82 -12.39 -11.15
C ASN A 90 3.89 -10.86 -11.01
N ASN A 91 2.97 -10.26 -10.26
CA ASN A 91 2.95 -8.83 -10.03
C ASN A 91 2.28 -8.51 -8.70
N SER A 92 3.08 -8.39 -7.64
CA SER A 92 2.62 -8.07 -6.30
C SER A 92 1.92 -6.70 -6.20
N ARG A 93 2.04 -5.83 -7.21
CA ARG A 93 1.34 -4.54 -7.22
C ARG A 93 -0.13 -4.66 -7.60
N ILE A 94 -0.58 -5.81 -8.10
CA ILE A 94 -1.93 -5.96 -8.66
C ILE A 94 -2.73 -6.99 -7.87
N CYS A 95 -3.96 -6.61 -7.54
CA CYS A 95 -4.98 -7.54 -7.02
C CYS A 95 -6.31 -7.29 -7.74
N TYR A 96 -6.91 -8.37 -8.25
CA TYR A 96 -8.28 -8.34 -8.75
C TYR A 96 -9.24 -8.86 -7.70
N MET A 97 -10.40 -8.23 -7.61
CA MET A 97 -11.48 -8.63 -6.72
C MET A 97 -12.77 -8.72 -7.52
N GLY A 98 -13.50 -9.82 -7.34
CA GLY A 98 -14.82 -10.01 -7.93
C GLY A 98 -15.88 -9.96 -6.84
N PHE A 99 -16.99 -9.27 -7.10
CA PHE A 99 -18.15 -9.21 -6.23
C PHE A 99 -19.36 -9.68 -7.02
N ASN A 100 -20.14 -10.61 -6.49
CA ASN A 100 -21.27 -11.20 -7.22
C ASN A 100 -22.61 -10.46 -7.01
N GLY A 101 -22.62 -9.40 -6.19
CA GLY A 101 -23.83 -8.67 -5.80
C GLY A 101 -24.41 -9.03 -4.43
N ASP A 102 -23.94 -10.11 -3.79
CA ASP A 102 -24.39 -10.50 -2.45
C ASP A 102 -23.44 -10.06 -1.34
N THR A 103 -22.17 -9.80 -1.66
CA THR A 103 -21.16 -9.27 -0.74
C THR A 103 -21.58 -7.91 -0.16
N ASN A 104 -21.47 -7.74 1.15
CA ASN A 104 -21.64 -6.46 1.84
C ASN A 104 -20.29 -5.83 2.18
N TYR A 105 -19.27 -6.62 2.47
CA TYR A 105 -17.94 -6.10 2.74
C TYR A 105 -16.81 -7.08 2.43
N LEU A 106 -15.64 -6.51 2.20
CA LEU A 106 -14.37 -7.23 2.09
C LEU A 106 -13.30 -6.44 2.83
N ASN A 107 -12.62 -7.09 3.77
CA ASN A 107 -11.51 -6.52 4.53
C ASN A 107 -10.21 -7.25 4.17
N PHE A 108 -9.21 -6.48 3.77
CA PHE A 108 -7.91 -7.00 3.40
C PHE A 108 -6.81 -6.06 3.86
N SER A 109 -5.60 -6.58 3.97
CA SER A 109 -4.39 -5.79 4.23
C SER A 109 -3.45 -5.83 3.03
N ILE A 110 -2.79 -4.70 2.80
CA ILE A 110 -1.63 -4.57 1.91
C ILE A 110 -0.41 -4.36 2.80
N ILE A 111 0.59 -5.22 2.64
CA ILE A 111 1.78 -5.23 3.47
C ILE A 111 2.97 -4.88 2.57
N ILE A 112 3.83 -3.97 3.00
CA ILE A 112 5.12 -3.70 2.36
C ILE A 112 6.18 -4.55 3.06
N CYS A 113 6.87 -5.39 2.29
CA CYS A 113 7.91 -6.27 2.77
C CYS A 113 9.28 -5.84 2.23
N LYS A 114 10.33 -6.07 3.04
CA LYS A 114 11.74 -5.97 2.63
C LYS A 114 12.45 -7.25 3.04
N GLY A 115 12.69 -8.14 2.09
CA GLY A 115 12.97 -9.55 2.42
C GLY A 115 11.85 -10.13 3.27
N ASP A 116 12.17 -10.90 4.30
CA ASP A 116 11.17 -11.54 5.18
C ASP A 116 10.58 -10.61 6.26
N THR A 117 10.86 -9.30 6.19
CA THR A 117 10.42 -8.33 7.21
C THR A 117 9.22 -7.52 6.72
N HIS A 118 8.15 -7.50 7.52
CA HIS A 118 7.02 -6.61 7.32
C HIS A 118 7.38 -5.20 7.80
N VAL A 119 7.40 -4.26 6.87
CA VAL A 119 7.81 -2.87 7.13
C VAL A 119 6.59 -1.99 7.42
N LEU A 120 5.47 -2.27 6.76
CA LEU A 120 4.20 -1.58 6.96
C LEU A 120 3.06 -2.54 6.65
N GLU A 121 2.01 -2.57 7.47
CA GLU A 121 0.73 -3.19 7.13
C GLU A 121 -0.35 -2.10 7.13
N ARG A 122 -1.12 -2.02 6.04
CA ARG A 122 -2.29 -1.15 5.96
C ARG A 122 -3.54 -1.98 5.64
N THR A 123 -4.56 -1.85 6.47
CA THR A 123 -5.86 -2.49 6.29
C THR A 123 -6.83 -1.59 5.52
N PHE A 124 -7.58 -2.19 4.61
CA PHE A 124 -8.61 -1.56 3.80
C PHE A 124 -9.94 -2.27 3.99
N ASN A 125 -11.03 -1.51 3.88
CA ASN A 125 -12.39 -2.02 3.92
C ASN A 125 -13.10 -1.62 2.63
N VAL A 126 -13.51 -2.57 1.80
CA VAL A 126 -14.50 -2.33 0.76
C VAL A 126 -15.86 -2.56 1.40
N ARG A 127 -16.73 -1.54 1.36
CA ARG A 127 -18.09 -1.61 1.88
C ARG A 127 -19.07 -1.41 0.74
N LEU A 128 -20.03 -2.32 0.62
CA LEU A 128 -20.99 -2.37 -0.49
C LEU A 128 -22.39 -2.08 0.04
N PHE A 129 -22.98 -1.00 -0.45
CA PHE A 129 -24.27 -0.52 0.05
C PHE A 129 -25.34 -0.54 -1.04
N ASN A 130 -26.56 -0.92 -0.67
CA ASN A 130 -27.73 -0.61 -1.47
C ASN A 130 -27.98 0.89 -1.37
N TRP A 131 -27.74 1.63 -2.44
CA TRP A 131 -28.11 3.04 -2.48
C TRP A 131 -29.63 3.11 -2.57
N ILE A 132 -30.26 3.74 -1.57
CA ILE A 132 -31.68 4.07 -1.62
C ILE A 132 -31.77 5.30 -2.53
N ASN A 133 -32.48 5.15 -3.66
CA ASN A 133 -32.82 6.25 -4.55
C ASN A 133 -33.82 7.20 -3.90
#